data_AF-A0A9Q5N7W3-F1
#
_entry.id   AF-A0A9Q5N7W3-F1
#
_cell.length_a   1.000
_cell.length_b   1.000
_cell.length_c   1.000
_cell.angle_alpha   90.00
_cell.angle_beta   90.00
_cell.angle_gamma   90.00
#
_symmetry.space_group_name_H-M   'P 1'
#
loop_
_entity.id
_entity.type
_entity.pdbx_description
1 polymer ?
#
loop_
_entity_poly.entity_id
_entity_poly.type
_entity_poly.pdbx_seq_one_letter_code
_entity_poly.pdbx_strand_id
1 'polypeptide(L)'
;MLDLEGGNRLGAEVESEIDRGVSPPYSGPEKHYKSRSRIGRLPIVFLLPRSASKLFASTSASSAEEESQSQFDAGEQEEELKMSSQAASRDVGHQTDISRMQSEGDGTFKRKPSSFRNWIEKDGKFEPEKDRYHLYVSYACPWACRTLITRKLKGLEKIIPFTAVSPRMGEHGWPFANVDPFPAAGVDSINHAEHIKDLYLKADPNYSGRFTVPVLWDKKHQTIVNNESSEIIRIFNAAFNDLIEDKQKRKVDIYPEGLRKEIDELNEWVYDGINNGVYKSGFASTQAAYEKAVTQVFDSLDRVEKTFEAKKNKEFIIGDQLTEADVRLFVTIVRFDPVYVGHFKCNFRTIRNGYPNIHYWLRKLYWTNPAFSTTTNFDHIKTHYYWSHPHINPTRIVPVGPIPNIEPLHE
;
A
#
# COMPACT_ATOMS: atom_id res chain seq x y z
N MET A 1 -76.12 -7.53 1.18
CA MET A 1 -77.01 -8.59 0.68
C MET A 1 -76.27 -9.89 0.94
N LEU A 2 -76.76 -10.65 1.94
CA LEU A 2 -76.36 -12.01 2.36
C LEU A 2 -74.92 -12.12 2.91
N ASP A 3 -74.72 -12.11 4.22
CA ASP A 3 -74.92 -13.23 5.17
C ASP A 3 -74.09 -14.47 4.80
N LEU A 4 -73.23 -14.92 5.72
CA LEU A 4 -73.47 -16.11 6.54
C LEU A 4 -72.17 -16.52 7.28
N GLU A 5 -72.30 -16.51 8.61
CA GLU A 5 -71.86 -17.58 9.55
C GLU A 5 -70.36 -17.90 9.66
N GLY A 6 -69.72 -17.94 10.83
CA GLY A 6 -70.23 -18.26 12.16
C GLY A 6 -69.52 -19.53 12.66
N GLY A 7 -68.90 -19.49 13.85
CA GLY A 7 -68.71 -20.71 14.65
C GLY A 7 -67.32 -21.06 15.17
N ASN A 8 -66.97 -20.45 16.31
CA ASN A 8 -66.59 -21.10 17.59
C ASN A 8 -65.37 -22.05 17.73
N ARG A 9 -64.48 -21.60 18.64
CA ARG A 9 -64.03 -22.21 19.92
C ARG A 9 -62.93 -23.30 19.96
N LEU A 10 -61.81 -22.86 20.56
CA LEU A 10 -61.16 -23.35 21.80
C LEU A 10 -60.86 -24.85 21.98
N GLY A 11 -59.57 -25.14 22.12
CA GLY A 11 -59.03 -25.91 23.24
C GLY A 11 -58.40 -27.27 22.90
N ALA A 12 -57.08 -27.38 23.04
CA ALA A 12 -56.41 -28.51 23.71
C ALA A 12 -54.88 -28.30 23.72
N GLU A 13 -54.32 -28.27 24.92
CA GLU A 13 -52.90 -28.50 25.21
C GLU A 13 -52.50 -29.93 24.83
N VAL A 14 -51.30 -30.09 24.28
CA VAL A 14 -50.54 -31.36 24.35
C VAL A 14 -49.08 -31.01 24.61
N GLU A 15 -48.63 -31.29 25.83
CA GLU A 15 -47.22 -31.44 26.17
C GLU A 15 -46.65 -32.69 25.46
N SER A 16 -45.42 -32.59 24.96
CA SER A 16 -44.51 -33.74 24.90
C SER A 16 -43.06 -33.27 24.95
N GLU A 17 -42.38 -33.66 26.04
CA GLU A 17 -40.93 -33.70 26.15
C GLU A 17 -40.36 -34.75 25.18
N ILE A 18 -39.13 -34.52 24.68
CA ILE A 18 -38.02 -35.50 24.58
C ILE A 18 -36.74 -34.75 24.16
N ASP A 19 -35.89 -34.52 25.16
CA ASP A 19 -34.49 -34.95 25.32
C ASP A 19 -33.49 -34.97 24.12
N ARG A 20 -32.26 -34.54 24.47
CA ARG A 20 -30.91 -34.83 23.92
C ARG A 20 -30.31 -33.93 22.84
N GLY A 21 -29.18 -33.30 23.21
CA GLY A 21 -28.12 -32.98 22.24
C GLY A 21 -27.11 -31.88 22.59
N VAL A 22 -26.58 -31.81 23.81
CA VAL A 22 -25.40 -30.97 24.11
C VAL A 22 -24.13 -31.81 23.98
N SER A 23 -23.17 -31.37 23.15
CA SER A 23 -21.71 -31.63 23.21
C SER A 23 -20.99 -30.94 22.02
N PRO A 24 -19.67 -30.67 22.05
CA PRO A 24 -18.94 -29.71 22.90
C PRO A 24 -17.98 -28.79 22.06
N PRO A 25 -17.27 -27.80 22.66
CA PRO A 25 -16.27 -27.01 21.94
C PRO A 25 -14.95 -27.78 21.77
N TYR A 26 -14.38 -27.71 20.56
CA TYR A 26 -13.07 -28.27 20.23
C TYR A 26 -11.93 -27.44 20.86
N SER A 27 -11.13 -28.08 21.71
CA SER A 27 -9.85 -27.63 22.23
C SER A 27 -8.71 -28.05 21.29
N GLY A 28 -7.65 -27.23 21.21
CA GLY A 28 -6.56 -27.30 20.22
C GLY A 28 -5.54 -28.43 20.41
N PRO A 29 -4.31 -28.22 19.91
CA PRO A 29 -3.20 -28.37 20.84
C PRO A 29 -2.15 -27.25 20.75
N GLU A 30 -1.83 -26.73 21.94
CA GLU A 30 -0.60 -26.01 22.25
C GLU A 30 0.63 -26.89 22.01
N LYS A 31 1.70 -26.31 21.47
CA LYS A 31 3.04 -26.94 21.45
C LYS A 31 3.90 -26.33 22.54
N HIS A 32 4.24 -27.16 23.52
CA HIS A 32 5.30 -26.93 24.49
C HIS A 32 6.68 -26.85 23.83
N TYR A 33 7.43 -25.77 24.10
CA TYR A 33 8.87 -25.71 23.85
C TYR A 33 9.61 -25.97 25.18
N LYS A 34 10.22 -27.16 25.31
CA LYS A 34 11.17 -27.47 26.39
C LYS A 34 12.59 -27.15 25.94
N SER A 35 13.29 -26.43 26.79
CA SER A 35 14.73 -26.17 26.73
C SER A 35 15.55 -27.44 27.01
N ARG A 36 16.71 -27.58 26.35
CA ARG A 36 17.96 -28.15 26.94
C ARG A 36 19.18 -28.00 26.02
N SER A 37 20.14 -27.22 26.51
CA SER A 37 21.60 -27.44 26.60
C SER A 37 22.45 -28.01 25.44
N ARG A 38 23.37 -27.14 24.98
CA ARG A 38 24.87 -27.25 24.89
C ARG A 38 25.55 -28.49 24.29
N ILE A 39 26.61 -28.14 23.53
CA ILE A 39 27.92 -28.80 23.21
C ILE A 39 28.04 -28.97 21.67
N GLY A 40 29.08 -28.55 20.95
CA GLY A 40 30.38 -27.98 21.32
C GLY A 40 31.04 -27.28 20.11
N ARG A 41 31.99 -26.38 20.40
CA ARG A 41 32.83 -25.67 19.42
C ARG A 41 34.09 -26.48 19.14
N LEU A 42 34.50 -26.56 17.88
CA LEU A 42 35.84 -26.93 17.42
C LEU A 42 36.27 -25.88 16.38
N PRO A 43 37.45 -25.23 16.51
CA PRO A 43 37.93 -24.28 15.50
C PRO A 43 38.78 -25.00 14.46
N ILE A 44 38.54 -24.69 13.18
CA ILE A 44 39.42 -25.08 12.08
C ILE A 44 40.47 -23.98 11.91
N VAL A 45 41.73 -24.36 12.08
CA VAL A 45 42.93 -23.56 11.83
C VAL A 45 43.30 -23.72 10.36
N PHE A 46 43.32 -22.63 9.58
CA PHE A 46 43.94 -22.62 8.26
C PHE A 46 45.33 -21.99 8.33
N LEU A 47 46.34 -22.80 8.05
CA LEU A 47 47.74 -22.44 7.85
C LEU A 47 47.92 -21.90 6.42
N LEU A 48 48.47 -20.70 6.29
CA LEU A 48 49.06 -20.18 5.06
C LEU A 48 50.54 -20.59 4.98
N PRO A 49 51.06 -21.05 3.83
CA PRO A 49 52.48 -21.01 3.57
C PRO A 49 52.87 -19.79 2.72
N ARG A 50 53.85 -19.04 3.24
CA ARG A 50 54.71 -18.12 2.48
C ARG A 50 55.78 -18.92 1.71
N SER A 51 56.04 -18.54 0.47
CA SER A 51 57.30 -18.81 -0.27
C SER A 51 57.45 -17.67 -1.27
N ALA A 52 58.32 -16.68 -1.04
CA ALA A 52 59.77 -16.68 -1.28
C ALA A 52 60.13 -16.66 -2.78
N SER A 53 60.49 -15.46 -3.22
CA SER A 53 60.96 -15.04 -4.54
C SER A 53 62.41 -15.42 -4.81
N LYS A 54 62.78 -15.46 -6.10
CA LYS A 54 64.10 -15.26 -6.78
C LYS A 54 64.15 -16.19 -8.01
N LEU A 55 64.66 -15.86 -9.20
CA LEU A 55 65.42 -14.74 -9.75
C LEU A 55 65.46 -15.04 -11.27
N PHE A 56 65.25 -14.07 -12.17
CA PHE A 56 65.97 -13.97 -13.45
C PHE A 56 65.75 -12.59 -14.05
N ALA A 57 66.85 -11.93 -14.37
CA ALA A 57 66.92 -10.60 -14.96
C ALA A 57 67.21 -10.72 -16.45
N SER A 58 66.46 -10.01 -17.29
CA SER A 58 66.98 -9.26 -18.44
C SER A 58 65.82 -8.58 -19.17
N THR A 59 65.73 -7.25 -19.07
CA THR A 59 65.62 -6.29 -20.19
C THR A 59 65.24 -4.93 -19.60
N SER A 60 66.21 -4.04 -19.62
CA SER A 60 66.08 -2.61 -19.33
C SER A 60 65.31 -1.91 -20.46
N ALA A 61 64.52 -0.91 -20.07
CA ALA A 61 63.71 0.00 -20.91
C ALA A 61 62.32 -0.53 -21.32
N SER A 62 61.46 -0.79 -20.33
CA SER A 62 59.99 -0.88 -20.49
C SER A 62 59.25 -0.74 -19.14
N SER A 63 59.94 -0.92 -18.02
CA SER A 63 59.31 -1.02 -16.69
C SER A 63 59.00 0.32 -15.99
N ALA A 64 59.54 1.45 -16.46
CA ALA A 64 59.30 2.75 -15.84
C ALA A 64 57.96 3.38 -16.28
N GLU A 65 57.48 3.06 -17.49
CA GLU A 65 56.18 3.53 -17.97
C GLU A 65 55.03 2.68 -17.39
N GLU A 66 55.17 1.35 -17.31
CA GLU A 66 54.15 0.46 -16.72
C GLU A 66 53.98 0.64 -15.20
N GLU A 67 55.05 0.87 -14.42
CA GLU A 67 54.92 1.17 -12.99
C GLU A 67 54.25 2.52 -12.75
N SER A 68 54.52 3.52 -13.60
CA SER A 68 53.87 4.83 -13.53
C SER A 68 52.38 4.75 -13.91
N GLN A 69 52.04 3.97 -14.94
CA GLN A 69 50.65 3.76 -15.37
C GLN A 69 49.86 2.99 -14.30
N SER A 70 50.47 1.99 -13.66
CA SER A 70 49.81 1.20 -12.60
C SER A 70 49.59 1.98 -11.30
N GLN A 71 50.48 2.93 -10.97
CA GLN A 71 50.29 3.84 -9.83
C GLN A 71 49.29 4.95 -10.14
N PHE A 72 49.20 5.40 -11.40
CA PHE A 72 48.15 6.32 -11.85
C PHE A 72 46.77 5.63 -11.85
N ASP A 73 46.65 4.40 -12.37
CA ASP A 73 45.39 3.63 -12.37
C ASP A 73 44.92 3.26 -10.96
N ALA A 74 45.85 2.93 -10.04
CA ALA A 74 45.50 2.68 -8.64
C ALA A 74 45.11 3.95 -7.89
N GLY A 75 45.70 5.10 -8.26
CA GLY A 75 45.35 6.42 -7.74
C GLY A 75 43.98 6.90 -8.23
N GLU A 76 43.66 6.68 -9.52
CA GLU A 76 42.36 6.97 -10.11
C GLU A 76 41.27 6.03 -9.60
N GLN A 77 41.57 4.74 -9.34
CA GLN A 77 40.62 3.82 -8.71
C GLN A 77 40.40 4.13 -7.21
N GLU A 78 41.43 4.57 -6.48
CA GLU A 78 41.25 5.07 -5.12
C GLU A 78 40.52 6.41 -5.08
N GLU A 79 40.73 7.31 -6.04
CA GLU A 79 39.97 8.55 -6.20
C GLU A 79 38.54 8.29 -6.68
N GLU A 80 38.27 7.33 -7.56
CA GLU A 80 36.90 6.90 -7.91
C GLU A 80 36.21 6.23 -6.73
N LEU A 81 36.89 5.39 -5.94
CA LEU A 81 36.32 4.85 -4.70
C LEU A 81 36.12 5.93 -3.63
N LYS A 82 37.03 6.92 -3.53
CA LYS A 82 36.89 8.04 -2.60
C LYS A 82 35.81 9.02 -3.04
N MET A 83 35.67 9.31 -4.34
CA MET A 83 34.60 10.14 -4.94
C MET A 83 33.25 9.43 -4.91
N SER A 84 33.21 8.09 -5.06
CA SER A 84 32.03 7.27 -4.80
C SER A 84 31.64 7.25 -3.32
N SER A 85 32.60 7.47 -2.40
CA SER A 85 32.36 7.54 -0.95
C SER A 85 32.16 8.97 -0.41
N GLN A 86 32.37 10.00 -1.25
CA GLN A 86 32.25 11.43 -0.91
C GLN A 86 31.24 12.16 -1.80
N ALA A 87 30.25 11.46 -2.35
CA ALA A 87 28.97 12.10 -2.63
C ALA A 87 28.39 12.54 -1.28
N ALA A 88 28.65 13.80 -0.88
CA ALA A 88 28.07 14.41 0.30
C ALA A 88 26.59 14.03 0.34
N SER A 89 26.20 13.21 1.31
CA SER A 89 24.85 12.67 1.35
C SER A 89 23.90 13.86 1.44
N ARG A 90 23.26 14.20 0.32
CA ARG A 90 22.31 15.30 0.26
C ARG A 90 21.30 15.10 1.40
N ASP A 91 21.19 16.08 2.29
CA ASP A 91 20.21 15.99 3.36
C ASP A 91 18.81 16.07 2.75
N VAL A 92 18.15 14.91 2.74
CA VAL A 92 16.78 14.76 2.25
C VAL A 92 15.79 14.56 3.40
N GLY A 93 16.18 14.87 4.65
CA GLY A 93 15.37 14.66 5.85
C GLY A 93 14.00 15.33 5.78
N HIS A 94 13.91 16.53 5.20
CA HIS A 94 12.64 17.22 4.97
C HIS A 94 11.73 16.56 3.92
N GLN A 95 12.28 15.69 3.06
CA GLN A 95 11.54 14.95 2.03
C GLN A 95 11.09 13.57 2.53
N THR A 96 11.78 12.99 3.52
CA THR A 96 11.55 11.64 4.05
C THR A 96 10.73 11.62 5.35
N ASP A 97 10.94 12.58 6.25
CA ASP A 97 10.33 12.58 7.58
C ASP A 97 8.96 13.28 7.56
N ILE A 98 7.90 12.50 7.78
CA ILE A 98 6.54 13.04 7.80
C ILE A 98 6.27 13.98 8.98
N SER A 99 7.02 13.87 10.06
CA SER A 99 6.91 14.80 11.19
C SER A 99 7.45 16.19 10.87
N ARG A 100 8.30 16.31 9.83
CA ARG A 100 8.85 17.57 9.34
C ARG A 100 8.04 18.18 8.20
N MET A 101 6.87 17.62 7.89
CA MET A 101 5.96 18.21 6.91
C MET A 101 5.42 19.54 7.44
N GLN A 102 5.64 20.62 6.69
CA GLN A 102 5.07 21.92 7.00
C GLN A 102 3.64 22.02 6.45
N SER A 103 2.72 22.47 7.31
CA SER A 103 1.42 22.99 6.88
C SER A 103 1.60 24.43 6.36
N GLU A 104 0.67 24.88 5.54
CA GLU A 104 0.64 26.28 5.08
C GLU A 104 0.41 27.22 6.27
N GLY A 105 0.71 28.52 6.10
CA GLY A 105 0.55 29.52 7.18
C GLY A 105 -0.87 29.66 7.74
N ASP A 106 -1.90 29.24 6.98
CA ASP A 106 -3.30 29.19 7.39
C ASP A 106 -3.68 27.88 8.11
N GLY A 107 -2.73 26.96 8.26
CA GLY A 107 -2.88 25.66 8.89
C GLY A 107 -3.40 24.55 7.98
N THR A 108 -3.62 24.84 6.69
CA THR A 108 -4.11 23.85 5.71
C THR A 108 -3.01 22.91 5.24
N PHE A 109 -3.41 21.67 4.93
CA PHE A 109 -2.54 20.68 4.30
C PHE A 109 -2.71 20.70 2.77
N LYS A 110 -1.61 20.96 2.05
CA LYS A 110 -1.55 20.85 0.58
C LYS A 110 -0.68 19.66 0.15
N ARG A 111 -1.27 18.75 -0.62
CA ARG A 111 -0.55 17.61 -1.18
C ARG A 111 0.26 18.06 -2.40
N LYS A 112 1.57 17.80 -2.40
CA LYS A 112 2.42 17.99 -3.59
C LYS A 112 2.08 16.94 -4.66
N PRO A 113 2.03 17.31 -5.95
CA PRO A 113 1.76 16.36 -7.03
C PRO A 113 2.90 15.36 -7.24
N SER A 114 2.57 14.21 -7.82
CA SER A 114 3.49 13.18 -8.27
C SER A 114 4.27 13.63 -9.52
N SER A 115 5.51 13.16 -9.66
CA SER A 115 6.55 13.71 -10.53
C SER A 115 6.97 12.76 -11.66
N PHE A 116 6.95 11.45 -11.44
CA PHE A 116 7.16 10.45 -12.48
C PHE A 116 5.82 10.06 -13.08
N ARG A 117 5.59 10.42 -14.35
CA ARG A 117 4.26 10.39 -15.00
C ARG A 117 4.29 9.69 -16.38
N ASN A 118 5.26 8.81 -16.61
CA ASN A 118 5.33 8.08 -17.86
C ASN A 118 4.28 6.95 -17.90
N TRP A 119 3.96 6.51 -19.11
CA TRP A 119 2.99 5.45 -19.38
C TRP A 119 3.67 4.20 -19.95
N ILE A 120 3.05 3.04 -19.75
CA ILE A 120 3.43 1.79 -20.41
C ILE A 120 2.49 1.58 -21.60
N GLU A 121 3.03 1.63 -22.81
CA GLU A 121 2.28 1.64 -24.06
C GLU A 121 3.07 0.91 -25.15
N LYS A 122 2.37 0.33 -26.14
CA LYS A 122 3.03 -0.30 -27.30
C LYS A 122 3.82 0.76 -28.07
N ASP A 123 4.99 0.37 -28.57
CA ASP A 123 5.90 1.23 -29.33
C ASP A 123 6.39 2.49 -28.55
N GLY A 124 6.18 2.52 -27.22
CA GLY A 124 6.64 3.57 -26.33
C GLY A 124 7.98 3.24 -25.67
N LYS A 125 8.54 4.20 -24.91
CA LYS A 125 9.77 3.99 -24.11
C LYS A 125 9.62 2.80 -23.13
N PHE A 126 8.42 2.64 -22.58
CA PHE A 126 8.05 1.57 -21.67
C PHE A 126 7.02 0.66 -22.34
N GLU A 127 7.46 -0.43 -22.96
CA GLU A 127 6.56 -1.39 -23.62
C GLU A 127 5.99 -2.42 -22.65
N PRO A 128 4.74 -2.89 -22.82
CA PRO A 128 4.18 -3.94 -21.98
C PRO A 128 4.90 -5.28 -22.22
N GLU A 129 5.76 -5.66 -21.28
CA GLU A 129 6.58 -6.87 -21.32
C GLU A 129 6.41 -7.70 -20.04
N LYS A 130 6.38 -9.03 -20.16
CA LYS A 130 6.49 -9.93 -19.01
C LYS A 130 7.87 -9.76 -18.37
N ASP A 131 7.95 -9.91 -17.05
CA ASP A 131 9.19 -9.87 -16.28
C ASP A 131 10.01 -8.56 -16.38
N ARG A 132 9.44 -7.45 -16.87
CA ARG A 132 10.12 -6.14 -16.96
C ARG A 132 9.82 -5.21 -15.78
N TYR A 133 8.57 -5.17 -15.33
CA TYR A 133 8.11 -4.19 -14.35
C TYR A 133 8.03 -4.76 -12.94
N HIS A 134 8.22 -3.92 -11.94
CA HIS A 134 8.02 -4.25 -10.53
C HIS A 134 7.27 -3.14 -9.81
N LEU A 135 6.46 -3.51 -8.82
CA LEU A 135 5.68 -2.55 -8.04
C LEU A 135 6.19 -2.48 -6.59
N TYR A 136 6.56 -1.31 -6.11
CA TYR A 136 6.85 -1.09 -4.69
C TYR A 136 5.67 -0.41 -4.01
N VAL A 137 5.23 -0.96 -2.87
CA VAL A 137 3.99 -0.55 -2.19
C VAL A 137 4.17 -0.54 -0.68
N SER A 138 3.24 0.10 0.02
CA SER A 138 2.93 -0.22 1.42
C SER A 138 1.47 -0.67 1.49
N TYR A 139 1.16 -1.75 2.21
CA TYR A 139 -0.23 -2.14 2.48
C TYR A 139 -0.99 -1.06 3.26
N ALA A 140 -0.29 -0.20 4.01
CA ALA A 140 -0.91 0.87 4.76
C ALA A 140 -1.42 2.02 3.88
N CYS A 141 -0.70 2.33 2.80
CA CYS A 141 -0.96 3.47 1.93
C CYS A 141 -2.21 3.22 1.07
N PRO A 142 -3.28 4.05 1.15
CA PRO A 142 -4.48 3.85 0.33
C PRO A 142 -4.18 4.01 -1.16
N TRP A 143 -3.27 4.91 -1.54
CA TRP A 143 -2.86 5.13 -2.93
C TRP A 143 -2.18 3.88 -3.52
N ALA A 144 -1.29 3.23 -2.78
CA ALA A 144 -0.64 1.99 -3.20
C ALA A 144 -1.59 0.78 -3.15
N CYS A 145 -2.56 0.80 -2.24
CA CYS A 145 -3.58 -0.25 -2.17
C CYS A 145 -4.44 -0.30 -3.47
N ARG A 146 -4.69 0.85 -4.12
CA ARG A 146 -5.40 0.89 -5.42
C ARG A 146 -4.69 0.04 -6.47
N THR A 147 -3.37 0.19 -6.56
CA THR A 147 -2.56 -0.55 -7.55
C THR A 147 -2.54 -2.05 -7.24
N LEU A 148 -2.55 -2.45 -5.97
CA LEU A 148 -2.65 -3.87 -5.58
C LEU A 148 -4.01 -4.49 -5.91
N ILE A 149 -5.10 -3.76 -5.64
CA ILE A 149 -6.46 -4.20 -5.98
C ILE A 149 -6.58 -4.37 -7.49
N THR A 150 -6.22 -3.34 -8.28
CA THR A 150 -6.30 -3.42 -9.75
C THR A 150 -5.40 -4.51 -10.31
N ARG A 151 -4.18 -4.69 -9.78
CA ARG A 151 -3.28 -5.79 -10.14
C ARG A 151 -3.95 -7.16 -10.00
N LYS A 152 -4.66 -7.42 -8.89
CA LYS A 152 -5.40 -8.67 -8.68
C LYS A 152 -6.67 -8.77 -9.53
N LEU A 153 -7.41 -7.67 -9.71
CA LEU A 153 -8.60 -7.63 -10.56
C LEU A 153 -8.24 -8.00 -12.01
N LYS A 154 -7.11 -7.49 -12.52
CA LYS A 154 -6.60 -7.74 -13.88
C LYS A 154 -5.78 -9.02 -14.02
N GLY A 155 -5.51 -9.76 -12.95
CA GLY A 155 -4.76 -11.02 -13.03
C GLY A 155 -3.27 -10.82 -13.39
N LEU A 156 -2.68 -9.70 -12.96
CA LEU A 156 -1.32 -9.30 -13.31
C LEU A 156 -0.26 -9.89 -12.38
N GLU A 157 -0.61 -10.85 -11.52
CA GLU A 157 0.29 -11.27 -10.45
C GLU A 157 1.59 -11.90 -10.94
N LYS A 158 1.53 -12.60 -12.08
CA LYS A 158 2.69 -13.21 -12.75
C LYS A 158 3.46 -12.23 -13.65
N ILE A 159 2.86 -11.09 -14.00
CA ILE A 159 3.45 -10.12 -14.94
C ILE A 159 4.16 -9.01 -14.17
N ILE A 160 3.55 -8.56 -13.07
CA ILE A 160 4.03 -7.46 -12.24
C ILE A 160 4.17 -7.99 -10.80
N PRO A 161 5.33 -8.54 -10.42
CA PRO A 161 5.62 -8.79 -9.01
C PRO A 161 5.63 -7.49 -8.20
N PHE A 162 5.53 -7.60 -6.88
CA PHE A 162 5.59 -6.44 -5.99
C PHE A 162 6.39 -6.73 -4.72
N THR A 163 6.92 -5.68 -4.12
CA THR A 163 7.55 -5.69 -2.78
C THR A 163 6.80 -4.71 -1.88
N ALA A 164 6.33 -5.20 -0.73
CA ALA A 164 5.75 -4.36 0.31
C ALA A 164 6.82 -3.87 1.28
N VAL A 165 6.87 -2.58 1.56
CA VAL A 165 7.73 -1.98 2.59
C VAL A 165 7.15 -2.19 3.99
N SER A 166 7.96 -1.98 5.02
CA SER A 166 7.46 -1.93 6.40
C SER A 166 6.46 -0.79 6.60
N PRO A 167 5.44 -0.95 7.46
CA PRO A 167 4.52 0.12 7.79
C PRO A 167 5.14 1.25 8.63
N ARG A 168 6.28 1.03 9.29
CA ARG A 168 6.90 2.01 10.21
C ARG A 168 7.73 3.04 9.44
N MET A 169 7.08 4.12 8.99
CA MET A 169 7.73 5.17 8.23
C MET A 169 8.45 6.14 9.17
N GLY A 170 9.77 5.95 9.32
CA GLY A 170 10.63 6.73 10.21
C GLY A 170 11.19 8.00 9.57
N GLU A 171 12.29 8.52 10.13
CA GLU A 171 12.94 9.74 9.64
C GLU A 171 13.52 9.59 8.22
N HIS A 172 13.82 8.36 7.79
CA HIS A 172 14.31 8.03 6.45
C HIS A 172 13.19 7.60 5.48
N GLY A 173 11.93 7.77 5.87
CA GLY A 173 10.79 7.40 5.05
C GLY A 173 10.47 5.91 5.16
N TRP A 174 10.08 5.29 4.04
CA TRP A 174 9.61 3.91 4.00
C TRP A 174 10.78 2.91 3.96
N PRO A 175 10.99 2.08 5.01
CA PRO A 175 12.07 1.11 5.03
C PRO A 175 11.65 -0.25 4.42
N PHE A 176 12.60 -0.93 3.79
CA PHE A 176 12.45 -2.34 3.44
C PHE A 176 12.69 -3.26 4.65
N ALA A 177 12.30 -4.52 4.53
CA ALA A 177 12.33 -5.47 5.66
C ALA A 177 13.73 -5.82 6.18
N ASN A 178 14.79 -5.56 5.42
CA ASN A 178 16.17 -5.68 5.87
C ASN A 178 16.56 -4.58 6.87
N VAL A 179 15.87 -3.43 6.84
CA VAL A 179 16.06 -2.32 7.78
C VAL A 179 15.09 -2.42 8.95
N ASP A 180 13.79 -2.60 8.66
CA ASP A 180 12.75 -2.79 9.69
C ASP A 180 11.92 -4.04 9.39
N PRO A 181 12.27 -5.20 9.96
CA PRO A 181 11.51 -6.43 9.79
C PRO A 181 10.08 -6.28 10.33
N PHE A 182 9.09 -6.56 9.47
CA PHE A 182 7.68 -6.58 9.84
C PHE A 182 6.95 -7.70 9.07
N PRO A 183 6.00 -8.44 9.67
CA PRO A 183 5.27 -9.50 8.96
C PRO A 183 4.67 -9.00 7.64
N ALA A 184 4.85 -9.75 6.55
CA ALA A 184 4.43 -9.40 5.19
C ALA A 184 5.11 -8.16 4.55
N ALA A 185 6.13 -7.57 5.19
CA ALA A 185 7.08 -6.70 4.50
C ALA A 185 8.17 -7.54 3.81
N GLY A 186 8.71 -7.03 2.70
CA GLY A 186 9.74 -7.68 1.89
C GLY A 186 11.04 -6.88 1.83
N VAL A 187 12.12 -7.57 1.51
CA VAL A 187 13.40 -6.96 1.13
C VAL A 187 13.34 -6.59 -0.36
N ASP A 188 14.00 -5.51 -0.76
CA ASP A 188 14.18 -5.20 -2.17
C ASP A 188 15.25 -6.13 -2.78
N SER A 189 14.81 -7.14 -3.53
CA SER A 189 15.70 -8.06 -4.24
C SER A 189 16.18 -7.54 -5.60
N ILE A 190 15.71 -6.38 -6.05
CA ILE A 190 16.02 -5.85 -7.38
C ILE A 190 17.12 -4.80 -7.30
N ASN A 191 17.00 -3.82 -6.40
CA ASN A 191 17.97 -2.75 -6.27
C ASN A 191 18.74 -2.81 -4.95
N HIS A 192 18.40 -3.73 -4.05
CA HIS A 192 18.98 -3.83 -2.71
C HIS A 192 18.86 -2.53 -1.90
N ALA A 193 17.80 -1.76 -2.16
CA ALA A 193 17.52 -0.52 -1.46
C ALA A 193 17.20 -0.77 0.03
N GLU A 194 17.58 0.17 0.88
CA GLU A 194 17.23 0.16 2.30
C GLU A 194 15.89 0.87 2.53
N HIS A 195 15.65 1.94 1.77
CA HIS A 195 14.44 2.75 1.82
C HIS A 195 13.93 3.09 0.42
N ILE A 196 12.64 3.46 0.31
CA ILE A 196 12.05 3.90 -0.98
C ILE A 196 12.79 5.11 -1.56
N LYS A 197 13.33 6.01 -0.73
CA LYS A 197 14.09 7.17 -1.20
C LYS A 197 15.27 6.77 -2.10
N ASP A 198 15.88 5.61 -1.85
CA ASP A 198 17.06 5.15 -2.60
C ASP A 198 16.68 4.83 -4.05
N LEU A 199 15.46 4.33 -4.28
CA LEU A 199 14.93 4.10 -5.64
C LEU A 199 14.72 5.41 -6.41
N TYR A 200 14.23 6.45 -5.72
CA TYR A 200 14.04 7.77 -6.33
C TYR A 200 15.37 8.43 -6.65
N LEU A 201 16.33 8.37 -5.72
CA LEU A 201 17.67 8.94 -5.92
C LEU A 201 18.47 8.15 -6.97
N LYS A 202 18.20 6.85 -7.13
CA LYS A 202 18.73 6.04 -8.24
C LYS A 202 18.15 6.47 -9.59
N ALA A 203 16.85 6.76 -9.65
CA ALA A 203 16.20 7.20 -10.90
C ALA A 203 16.52 8.66 -11.25
N ASP A 204 16.68 9.52 -10.24
CA ASP A 204 17.03 10.93 -10.36
C ASP A 204 17.79 11.40 -9.09
N PRO A 205 19.12 11.54 -9.14
CA PRO A 205 19.92 12.00 -7.99
C PRO A 205 19.54 13.41 -7.50
N ASN A 206 18.90 14.22 -8.36
CA ASN A 206 18.48 15.57 -8.06
C ASN A 206 17.01 15.66 -7.61
N TYR A 207 16.32 14.52 -7.42
CA TYR A 207 14.91 14.47 -7.09
C TYR A 207 14.53 15.33 -5.86
N SER A 208 13.62 16.29 -6.05
CA SER A 208 13.21 17.27 -5.02
C SER A 208 11.80 17.04 -4.45
N GLY A 209 11.09 16.03 -4.96
CA GLY A 209 9.74 15.69 -4.51
C GLY A 209 9.72 14.83 -3.23
N ARG A 210 8.56 14.24 -2.93
CA ARG A 210 8.40 13.27 -1.84
C ARG A 210 8.70 11.85 -2.32
N PHE A 211 9.25 11.02 -1.42
CA PHE A 211 9.54 9.61 -1.67
C PHE A 211 8.30 8.76 -1.37
N THR A 212 7.32 8.81 -2.27
CA THR A 212 6.00 8.18 -2.08
C THR A 212 5.95 6.75 -2.60
N VAL A 213 4.99 5.99 -2.07
CA VAL A 213 4.48 4.74 -2.69
C VAL A 213 3.05 4.99 -3.20
N PRO A 214 2.61 4.36 -4.30
CA PRO A 214 3.28 3.30 -5.05
C PRO A 214 4.41 3.81 -5.96
N VAL A 215 5.35 2.92 -6.31
CA VAL A 215 6.36 3.14 -7.36
C VAL A 215 6.25 2.02 -8.37
N LEU A 216 5.95 2.35 -9.62
CA LEU A 216 6.04 1.43 -10.75
C LEU A 216 7.43 1.55 -11.36
N TRP A 217 8.25 0.52 -11.17
CA TRP A 217 9.66 0.46 -11.53
C TRP A 217 9.88 -0.32 -12.81
N ASP A 218 10.73 0.20 -13.69
CA ASP A 218 11.24 -0.52 -14.86
C ASP A 218 12.62 -1.12 -14.55
N LYS A 219 12.70 -2.45 -14.53
CA LYS A 219 13.97 -3.15 -14.27
C LYS A 219 14.96 -3.00 -15.42
N LYS A 220 14.49 -2.78 -16.65
CA LYS A 220 15.33 -2.67 -17.86
C LYS A 220 16.09 -1.35 -17.88
N HIS A 221 15.38 -0.24 -17.66
CA HIS A 221 15.98 1.10 -17.64
C HIS A 221 16.41 1.54 -16.24
N GLN A 222 16.18 0.72 -15.21
CA GLN A 222 16.48 1.03 -13.81
C GLN A 222 15.98 2.41 -13.38
N THR A 223 14.72 2.71 -13.73
CA THR A 223 14.07 4.00 -13.43
C THR A 223 12.63 3.80 -12.98
N ILE A 224 12.08 4.84 -12.37
CA ILE A 224 10.65 4.93 -12.08
C ILE A 224 9.90 5.26 -13.38
N VAL A 225 8.91 4.44 -13.73
CA VAL A 225 7.96 4.73 -14.82
C VAL A 225 6.95 5.76 -14.33
N ASN A 226 6.26 5.43 -13.24
CA ASN A 226 5.15 6.21 -12.72
C ASN A 226 5.04 6.07 -11.18
N ASN A 227 4.75 7.16 -10.47
CA ASN A 227 4.45 7.16 -9.03
C ASN A 227 3.08 7.76 -8.67
N GLU A 228 2.21 7.91 -9.66
CA GLU A 228 0.83 8.38 -9.53
C GLU A 228 -0.16 7.22 -9.58
N SER A 229 -0.76 6.89 -8.42
CA SER A 229 -1.66 5.74 -8.30
C SER A 229 -2.83 5.74 -9.29
N SER A 230 -3.37 6.92 -9.62
CA SER A 230 -4.51 7.06 -10.53
C SER A 230 -4.16 6.72 -11.98
N GLU A 231 -2.93 6.98 -12.40
CA GLU A 231 -2.43 6.60 -13.73
C GLU A 231 -2.00 5.14 -13.74
N ILE A 232 -1.32 4.67 -12.70
CA ILE A 232 -0.87 3.27 -12.61
C ILE A 232 -2.06 2.29 -12.72
N ILE A 233 -3.20 2.57 -12.09
CA ILE A 233 -4.37 1.69 -12.23
C ILE A 233 -4.94 1.70 -13.66
N ARG A 234 -4.83 2.81 -14.40
CA ARG A 234 -5.24 2.89 -15.81
C ARG A 234 -4.24 2.18 -16.73
N ILE A 235 -2.94 2.27 -16.44
CA ILE A 235 -1.90 1.45 -17.08
C ILE A 235 -2.22 -0.04 -16.89
N PHE A 236 -2.49 -0.47 -15.67
CA PHE A 236 -2.82 -1.88 -15.37
C PHE A 236 -4.13 -2.33 -16.03
N ASN A 237 -5.10 -1.41 -16.18
CA ASN A 237 -6.38 -1.72 -16.81
C ASN A 237 -6.24 -2.15 -18.28
N ALA A 238 -5.31 -1.54 -19.03
CA ALA A 238 -5.26 -1.69 -20.49
C ALA A 238 -3.93 -2.23 -21.04
N ALA A 239 -2.77 -1.75 -20.56
CA ALA A 239 -1.48 -1.92 -21.24
C ALA A 239 -1.05 -3.39 -21.40
N PHE A 240 -1.46 -4.26 -20.46
CA PHE A 240 -1.04 -5.66 -20.41
C PHE A 240 -2.10 -6.63 -20.93
N ASN A 241 -3.19 -6.16 -21.53
CA ASN A 241 -4.31 -7.02 -21.97
C ASN A 241 -3.87 -8.20 -22.85
N ASP A 242 -2.93 -7.97 -23.76
CA ASP A 242 -2.43 -9.01 -24.67
C ASP A 242 -1.55 -10.07 -23.97
N LEU A 243 -1.01 -9.74 -22.79
CA LEU A 243 -0.17 -10.63 -21.98
C LEU A 243 -0.95 -11.41 -20.92
N ILE A 244 -2.19 -11.03 -20.62
CA ILE A 244 -3.05 -11.71 -19.64
C ILE A 244 -3.61 -12.99 -20.25
N GLU A 245 -3.23 -14.16 -19.71
CA GLU A 245 -3.69 -15.47 -20.20
C GLU A 245 -5.16 -15.77 -19.88
N ASP A 246 -5.62 -15.39 -18.69
CA ASP A 246 -7.00 -15.58 -18.26
C ASP A 246 -7.95 -14.64 -19.02
N LYS A 247 -8.82 -15.22 -19.86
CA LYS A 247 -9.76 -14.47 -20.69
C LYS A 247 -10.76 -13.63 -19.89
N GLN A 248 -11.15 -14.06 -18.69
CA GLN A 248 -12.07 -13.29 -17.84
C GLN A 248 -11.35 -12.10 -17.23
N LYS A 249 -10.14 -12.30 -16.70
CA LYS A 249 -9.29 -11.21 -16.18
C LYS A 249 -8.92 -10.19 -17.26
N ARG A 250 -8.67 -10.65 -18.49
CA ARG A 250 -8.42 -9.78 -19.64
C ARG A 250 -9.60 -8.85 -19.94
N LYS A 251 -10.83 -9.38 -19.83
CA LYS A 251 -12.07 -8.63 -20.08
C LYS A 251 -12.46 -7.65 -18.98
N VAL A 252 -11.88 -7.76 -17.78
CA VAL A 252 -12.12 -6.78 -16.70
C VAL A 252 -11.68 -5.40 -17.19
N ASP A 253 -12.61 -4.46 -17.23
CA ASP A 253 -12.37 -3.05 -17.54
C ASP A 253 -12.96 -2.19 -16.42
N ILE A 254 -12.09 -1.58 -15.61
CA ILE A 254 -12.49 -0.71 -14.51
C ILE A 254 -12.72 0.74 -14.96
N TYR A 255 -12.49 1.07 -16.24
CA TYR A 255 -12.67 2.41 -16.80
C TYR A 255 -13.28 2.35 -18.23
N PRO A 256 -14.45 1.70 -18.37
CA PRO A 256 -15.09 1.48 -19.67
C PRO A 256 -15.57 2.80 -20.28
N GLU A 257 -15.48 2.90 -21.60
CA GLU A 257 -15.75 4.12 -22.37
C GLU A 257 -17.10 4.79 -22.00
N GLY A 258 -18.18 4.01 -21.91
CA GLY A 258 -19.52 4.51 -21.63
C GLY A 258 -19.72 5.09 -20.23
N LEU A 259 -18.83 4.81 -19.27
CA LEU A 259 -18.93 5.31 -17.88
C LEU A 259 -17.85 6.33 -17.53
N ARG A 260 -16.91 6.65 -18.43
CA ARG A 260 -15.74 7.48 -18.12
C ARG A 260 -16.11 8.83 -17.53
N LYS A 261 -17.07 9.52 -18.13
CA LYS A 261 -17.52 10.84 -17.66
C LYS A 261 -18.02 10.79 -16.21
N GLU A 262 -18.90 9.83 -15.92
CA GLU A 262 -19.46 9.67 -14.57
C GLU A 262 -18.39 9.25 -13.56
N ILE A 263 -17.46 8.39 -13.97
CA ILE A 263 -16.30 7.97 -13.17
C ILE A 263 -15.40 9.17 -12.86
N ASP A 264 -15.07 10.00 -13.85
CA ASP A 264 -14.17 11.14 -13.68
C ASP A 264 -14.81 12.22 -12.79
N GLU A 265 -16.08 12.55 -13.02
CA GLU A 265 -16.85 13.48 -12.18
C GLU A 265 -16.91 12.99 -10.73
N LEU A 266 -17.19 11.70 -10.50
CA LEU A 266 -17.21 11.13 -9.16
C LEU A 266 -15.84 11.16 -8.49
N ASN A 267 -14.81 10.72 -9.23
CA ASN A 267 -13.46 10.64 -8.73
C ASN A 267 -12.88 11.98 -8.30
N GLU A 268 -13.28 13.08 -8.94
CA GLU A 268 -12.83 14.43 -8.62
C GLU A 268 -13.29 14.83 -7.20
N TRP A 269 -14.59 14.83 -6.93
CA TRP A 269 -15.10 15.26 -5.62
C TRP A 269 -14.87 14.20 -4.54
N VAL A 270 -14.81 12.90 -4.86
CA VAL A 270 -14.41 11.86 -3.90
C VAL A 270 -12.93 12.02 -3.54
N TYR A 271 -12.06 12.37 -4.49
CA TYR A 271 -10.65 12.63 -4.16
C TYR A 271 -10.52 13.83 -3.23
N ASP A 272 -11.09 14.98 -3.58
CA ASP A 272 -10.93 16.18 -2.77
C ASP A 272 -11.67 16.08 -1.43
N GLY A 273 -12.93 15.63 -1.45
CA GLY A 273 -13.81 15.59 -0.29
C GLY A 273 -13.56 14.41 0.65
N ILE A 274 -13.12 13.25 0.16
CA ILE A 274 -13.00 12.03 0.97
C ILE A 274 -11.55 11.54 1.03
N ASN A 275 -10.96 11.14 -0.10
CA ASN A 275 -9.65 10.47 -0.10
C ASN A 275 -8.54 11.36 0.42
N ASN A 276 -8.49 12.61 -0.03
CA ASN A 276 -7.58 13.63 0.50
C ASN A 276 -8.22 14.40 1.66
N GLY A 277 -9.55 14.46 1.73
CA GLY A 277 -10.31 15.10 2.81
C GLY A 277 -9.91 14.63 4.21
N VAL A 278 -9.79 13.33 4.42
CA VAL A 278 -9.38 12.77 5.72
C VAL A 278 -7.95 13.20 6.12
N TYR A 279 -7.05 13.38 5.16
CA TYR A 279 -5.70 13.92 5.44
C TYR A 279 -5.73 15.43 5.69
N LYS A 280 -6.56 16.19 4.95
CA LYS A 280 -6.78 17.62 5.21
C LYS A 280 -7.29 17.84 6.64
N SER A 281 -8.17 16.96 7.12
CA SER A 281 -8.66 16.97 8.50
C SER A 281 -7.56 16.58 9.50
N GLY A 282 -6.92 15.42 9.30
CA GLY A 282 -5.95 14.87 10.24
C GLY A 282 -4.65 15.69 10.39
N PHE A 283 -4.22 16.36 9.33
CA PHE A 283 -3.00 17.20 9.31
C PHE A 283 -3.28 18.70 9.48
N ALA A 284 -4.53 19.10 9.71
CA ALA A 284 -4.84 20.49 10.05
C ALA A 284 -4.12 20.88 11.35
N SER A 285 -3.45 22.03 11.33
CA SER A 285 -2.74 22.59 12.50
C SER A 285 -3.51 23.71 13.19
N THR A 286 -4.67 24.10 12.65
CA THR A 286 -5.59 25.09 13.23
C THR A 286 -7.00 24.51 13.31
N GLN A 287 -7.77 24.96 14.31
CA GLN A 287 -9.16 24.54 14.52
C GLN A 287 -10.03 24.83 13.29
N ALA A 288 -9.88 26.02 12.69
CA ALA A 288 -10.65 26.42 11.50
C ALA A 288 -10.35 25.55 10.27
N ALA A 289 -9.08 25.20 10.02
CA ALA A 289 -8.72 24.30 8.93
C ALA A 289 -9.28 22.89 9.16
N TYR A 290 -9.23 22.40 10.41
CA TYR A 290 -9.82 21.13 10.80
C TYR A 290 -11.34 21.11 10.58
N GLU A 291 -12.08 22.08 11.12
CA GLU A 291 -13.54 22.16 11.02
C GLU A 291 -14.00 22.20 9.56
N LYS A 292 -13.34 23.00 8.73
CA LYS A 292 -13.62 23.06 7.29
C LYS A 292 -13.41 21.71 6.62
N ALA A 293 -12.27 21.07 6.87
CA ALA A 293 -11.92 19.80 6.23
C ALA A 293 -12.82 18.65 6.69
N VAL A 294 -13.07 18.52 8.00
CA VAL A 294 -13.90 17.43 8.54
C VAL A 294 -15.36 17.57 8.11
N THR A 295 -15.89 18.80 8.05
CA THR A 295 -17.25 19.06 7.54
C THR A 295 -17.36 18.62 6.08
N GLN A 296 -16.39 19.00 5.23
CA GLN A 296 -16.36 18.58 3.83
C GLN A 296 -16.31 17.04 3.67
N VAL A 297 -15.59 16.34 4.56
CA VAL A 297 -15.55 14.86 4.57
C VAL A 297 -16.94 14.29 4.80
N PHE A 298 -17.65 14.76 5.82
CA PHE A 298 -18.98 14.23 6.14
C PHE A 298 -20.05 14.65 5.13
N ASP A 299 -20.00 15.87 4.58
CA ASP A 299 -20.88 16.28 3.46
C ASP A 299 -20.70 15.36 2.24
N SER A 300 -19.45 14.98 1.95
CA SER A 300 -19.12 14.09 0.83
C SER A 300 -19.55 12.64 1.12
N LEU A 301 -19.40 12.16 2.35
CA LEU A 301 -19.89 10.83 2.76
C LEU A 301 -21.43 10.77 2.70
N ASP A 302 -22.12 11.82 3.14
CA ASP A 302 -23.58 11.94 3.02
C ASP A 302 -24.02 11.92 1.55
N ARG A 303 -23.24 12.54 0.65
CA ARG A 303 -23.49 12.46 -0.80
C ARG A 303 -23.29 11.05 -1.36
N VAL A 304 -22.23 10.34 -0.95
CA VAL A 304 -22.01 8.93 -1.33
C VAL A 304 -23.16 8.05 -0.82
N GLU A 305 -23.57 8.23 0.43
CA GLU A 305 -24.65 7.47 1.05
C GLU A 305 -25.97 7.64 0.27
N LYS A 306 -26.34 8.90 -0.04
CA LYS A 306 -27.50 9.23 -0.88
C LYS A 306 -27.39 8.64 -2.30
N THR A 307 -26.18 8.59 -2.86
CA THR A 307 -25.93 7.97 -4.17
C THR A 307 -26.28 6.48 -4.13
N PHE A 308 -25.89 5.75 -3.09
CA PHE A 308 -26.30 4.35 -2.93
C PHE A 308 -27.78 4.19 -2.60
N GLU A 309 -28.37 5.10 -1.81
CA GLU A 309 -29.80 5.07 -1.47
C GLU A 309 -30.69 5.18 -2.72
N ALA A 310 -30.30 6.02 -3.68
CA ALA A 310 -31.02 6.20 -4.94
C ALA A 310 -30.93 4.98 -5.88
N LYS A 311 -30.06 4.01 -5.60
CA LYS A 311 -29.83 2.83 -6.45
C LYS A 311 -30.62 1.62 -5.97
N LYS A 312 -31.15 0.85 -6.93
CA LYS A 312 -31.73 -0.47 -6.66
C LYS A 312 -30.66 -1.49 -6.30
N ASN A 313 -29.54 -1.50 -7.04
CA ASN A 313 -28.38 -2.32 -6.73
C ASN A 313 -27.27 -1.47 -6.09
N LYS A 314 -26.86 -1.85 -4.87
CA LYS A 314 -25.86 -1.14 -4.06
C LYS A 314 -24.48 -1.82 -4.12
N GLU A 315 -24.27 -2.72 -5.07
CA GLU A 315 -23.01 -3.44 -5.24
C GLU A 315 -21.85 -2.54 -5.70
N PHE A 316 -22.14 -1.54 -6.54
CA PHE A 316 -21.14 -0.62 -7.09
C PHE A 316 -21.66 0.81 -7.10
N ILE A 317 -20.76 1.78 -6.95
CA ILE A 317 -21.15 3.19 -6.86
C ILE A 317 -21.67 3.73 -8.19
N ILE A 318 -21.08 3.31 -9.31
CA ILE A 318 -21.45 3.73 -10.67
C ILE A 318 -21.96 2.53 -11.48
N GLY A 319 -23.07 2.71 -12.20
CA GLY A 319 -23.67 1.66 -13.03
C GLY A 319 -23.96 0.37 -12.26
N ASP A 320 -23.89 -0.75 -12.98
CA ASP A 320 -24.11 -2.11 -12.47
C ASP A 320 -22.84 -2.97 -12.53
N GLN A 321 -21.66 -2.34 -12.56
CA GLN A 321 -20.37 -3.04 -12.62
C GLN A 321 -19.29 -2.34 -11.79
N LEU A 322 -18.28 -3.11 -11.38
CA LEU A 322 -17.12 -2.57 -10.66
C LEU A 322 -16.32 -1.60 -11.54
N THR A 323 -15.99 -0.43 -11.00
CA THR A 323 -15.17 0.59 -11.68
C THR A 323 -13.99 1.05 -10.83
N GLU A 324 -13.10 1.87 -11.40
CA GLU A 324 -12.00 2.48 -10.66
C GLU A 324 -12.51 3.44 -9.56
N ALA A 325 -13.74 3.96 -9.68
CA ALA A 325 -14.38 4.75 -8.63
C ALA A 325 -14.57 3.94 -7.34
N ASP A 326 -15.05 2.70 -7.46
CA ASP A 326 -15.19 1.80 -6.31
C ASP A 326 -13.84 1.51 -5.66
N VAL A 327 -12.82 1.21 -6.47
CA VAL A 327 -11.45 0.95 -5.99
C VAL A 327 -10.90 2.16 -5.24
N ARG A 328 -11.07 3.37 -5.78
CA ARG A 328 -10.55 4.62 -5.21
C ARG A 328 -11.27 5.02 -3.93
N LEU A 329 -12.59 4.80 -3.85
CA LEU A 329 -13.38 5.01 -2.64
C LEU A 329 -13.03 3.97 -1.57
N PHE A 330 -12.96 2.70 -1.95
CA PHE A 330 -12.82 1.56 -1.02
C PHE A 330 -11.60 1.71 -0.12
N VAL A 331 -10.45 2.07 -0.72
CA VAL A 331 -9.20 2.19 0.02
C VAL A 331 -9.25 3.24 1.13
N THR A 332 -10.14 4.22 1.03
CA THR A 332 -10.38 5.20 2.10
C THR A 332 -11.37 4.65 3.11
N ILE A 333 -12.52 4.15 2.65
CA ILE A 333 -13.60 3.67 3.54
C ILE A 333 -13.14 2.50 4.42
N VAL A 334 -12.36 1.55 3.89
CA VAL A 334 -11.83 0.41 4.67
C VAL A 334 -10.85 0.82 5.78
N ARG A 335 -10.28 2.04 5.68
CA ARG A 335 -9.37 2.62 6.69
C ARG A 335 -10.09 3.59 7.63
N PHE A 336 -11.36 3.90 7.37
CA PHE A 336 -12.06 4.97 8.07
C PHE A 336 -12.24 4.66 9.55
N ASP A 337 -12.95 3.57 9.89
CA ASP A 337 -13.17 3.19 11.28
C ASP A 337 -11.87 2.78 12.00
N PRO A 338 -10.95 2.00 11.40
CA PRO A 338 -9.73 1.57 12.08
C PRO A 338 -8.69 2.65 12.31
N VAL A 339 -8.76 3.76 11.59
CA VAL A 339 -7.76 4.83 11.63
C VAL A 339 -8.40 6.21 11.65
N TYR A 340 -9.11 6.60 10.59
CA TYR A 340 -9.45 8.02 10.37
C TYR A 340 -10.41 8.60 11.41
N VAL A 341 -11.30 7.78 11.98
CA VAL A 341 -12.18 8.19 13.08
C VAL A 341 -11.37 8.70 14.28
N GLY A 342 -10.41 7.91 14.74
CA GLY A 342 -9.58 8.27 15.90
C GLY A 342 -8.40 9.16 15.52
N HIS A 343 -7.50 8.64 14.68
CA HIS A 343 -6.21 9.26 14.36
C HIS A 343 -6.37 10.61 13.64
N PHE A 344 -7.30 10.70 12.70
CA PHE A 344 -7.57 11.93 11.93
C PHE A 344 -8.81 12.69 12.42
N LYS A 345 -9.37 12.31 13.58
CA LYS A 345 -10.51 12.98 14.20
C LYS A 345 -11.73 13.11 13.26
N CYS A 346 -11.88 12.23 12.27
CA CYS A 346 -13.02 12.22 11.36
C CYS A 346 -14.20 11.51 12.05
N ASN A 347 -14.80 12.14 13.06
CA ASN A 347 -15.58 11.45 14.09
C ASN A 347 -17.02 11.95 14.30
N PHE A 348 -17.66 12.63 13.34
CA PHE A 348 -19.09 12.94 13.46
C PHE A 348 -19.94 11.67 13.57
N ARG A 349 -19.52 10.61 12.87
CA ARG A 349 -20.04 9.23 12.96
C ARG A 349 -19.03 8.26 12.34
N THR A 350 -19.20 6.96 12.58
CA THR A 350 -18.40 5.89 11.94
C THR A 350 -19.06 5.41 10.66
N ILE A 351 -18.32 4.69 9.81
CA ILE A 351 -18.92 4.00 8.65
C ILE A 351 -19.87 2.92 9.15
N ARG A 352 -19.44 2.07 10.09
CA ARG A 352 -20.25 0.93 10.55
C ARG A 352 -21.60 1.29 11.16
N ASN A 353 -21.70 2.44 11.84
CA ASN A 353 -22.92 2.85 12.56
C ASN A 353 -23.62 4.07 11.94
N GLY A 354 -22.97 4.81 11.05
CA GLY A 354 -23.47 6.08 10.53
C GLY A 354 -23.88 6.06 9.05
N TYR A 355 -23.46 5.04 8.31
CA TYR A 355 -23.62 4.97 6.86
C TYR A 355 -24.00 3.55 6.40
N PRO A 356 -25.27 3.15 6.53
CA PRO A 356 -25.69 1.77 6.29
C PRO A 356 -25.41 1.29 4.87
N ASN A 357 -25.60 2.13 3.84
CA ASN A 357 -25.36 1.73 2.46
C ASN A 357 -23.86 1.62 2.14
N ILE A 358 -23.06 2.60 2.55
CA ILE A 358 -21.59 2.52 2.42
C ILE A 358 -21.05 1.32 3.19
N HIS A 359 -21.56 1.04 4.39
CA HIS A 359 -21.11 -0.09 5.20
C HIS A 359 -21.47 -1.44 4.55
N TYR A 360 -22.66 -1.56 3.96
CA TYR A 360 -23.02 -2.73 3.15
C TYR A 360 -22.09 -2.90 1.95
N TRP A 361 -21.91 -1.85 1.13
CA TRP A 361 -21.03 -1.86 -0.03
C TRP A 361 -19.59 -2.23 0.33
N LEU A 362 -19.04 -1.66 1.41
CA LEU A 362 -17.69 -1.95 1.90
C LEU A 362 -17.53 -3.44 2.22
N ARG A 363 -18.46 -3.99 3.00
CA ARG A 363 -18.43 -5.40 3.42
C ARG A 363 -18.62 -6.32 2.23
N LYS A 364 -19.54 -6.00 1.31
CA LYS A 364 -19.76 -6.78 0.08
C LYS A 364 -18.47 -6.85 -0.74
N LEU A 365 -17.81 -5.73 -1.05
CA LEU A 365 -16.55 -5.73 -1.78
C LEU A 365 -15.45 -6.50 -1.05
N TYR A 366 -15.27 -6.26 0.24
CA TYR A 366 -14.21 -6.91 1.02
C TYR A 366 -14.40 -8.44 1.09
N TRP A 367 -15.59 -8.91 1.46
CA TRP A 367 -15.83 -10.33 1.75
C TRP A 367 -16.07 -11.18 0.51
N THR A 368 -16.63 -10.61 -0.56
CA THR A 368 -16.98 -11.38 -1.77
C THR A 368 -15.94 -11.30 -2.88
N ASN A 369 -14.99 -10.35 -2.80
CA ASN A 369 -13.95 -10.19 -3.81
C ASN A 369 -12.54 -10.28 -3.20
N PRO A 370 -11.78 -11.36 -3.48
CA PRO A 370 -10.42 -11.55 -2.97
C PRO A 370 -9.44 -10.42 -3.33
N ALA A 371 -9.68 -9.69 -4.43
CA ALA A 371 -8.84 -8.55 -4.80
C ALA A 371 -8.85 -7.43 -3.75
N PHE A 372 -9.93 -7.32 -2.96
CA PHE A 372 -10.10 -6.30 -1.93
C PHE A 372 -9.65 -6.79 -0.54
N SER A 373 -10.07 -7.98 -0.12
CA SER A 373 -9.69 -8.54 1.19
C SER A 373 -8.21 -8.89 1.27
N THR A 374 -7.67 -9.61 0.28
CA THR A 374 -6.28 -10.11 0.35
C THR A 374 -5.21 -9.03 0.16
N THR A 375 -5.61 -7.81 -0.22
CA THR A 375 -4.72 -6.64 -0.30
C THR A 375 -4.90 -5.67 0.87
N THR A 376 -5.78 -5.99 1.82
CA THR A 376 -6.06 -5.16 2.99
C THR A 376 -5.43 -5.81 4.23
N ASN A 377 -4.26 -5.29 4.64
CA ASN A 377 -3.58 -5.75 5.85
C ASN A 377 -3.78 -4.72 6.98
N PHE A 378 -4.67 -5.03 7.93
CA PHE A 378 -5.01 -4.10 9.02
C PHE A 378 -3.86 -3.83 9.99
N ASP A 379 -2.95 -4.78 10.18
CA ASP A 379 -1.77 -4.58 11.05
C ASP A 379 -0.83 -3.54 10.42
N HIS A 380 -0.57 -3.65 9.12
CA HIS A 380 0.17 -2.62 8.37
C HIS A 380 -0.53 -1.27 8.42
N ILE A 381 -1.84 -1.25 8.14
CA ILE A 381 -2.66 -0.02 8.16
C ILE A 381 -2.53 0.67 9.53
N LYS A 382 -2.93 0.01 10.61
CA LYS A 382 -2.97 0.64 11.93
C LYS A 382 -1.57 1.01 12.41
N THR A 383 -0.60 0.10 12.27
CA THR A 383 0.78 0.38 12.66
C THR A 383 1.30 1.62 11.95
N HIS A 384 1.12 1.74 10.64
CA HIS A 384 1.65 2.88 9.90
C HIS A 384 1.08 4.20 10.42
N TYR A 385 -0.23 4.34 10.50
CA TYR A 385 -0.82 5.63 10.84
C TYR A 385 -0.51 6.04 12.28
N TYR A 386 -0.67 5.12 13.23
CA TYR A 386 -0.49 5.45 14.65
C TYR A 386 0.98 5.55 15.04
N TRP A 387 1.88 4.79 14.41
CA TRP A 387 3.30 4.83 14.72
C TRP A 387 4.05 5.93 13.96
N SER A 388 3.71 6.19 12.70
CA SER A 388 4.51 7.05 11.81
C SER A 388 4.19 8.54 11.90
N HIS A 389 3.10 8.93 12.55
CA HIS A 389 2.70 10.33 12.69
C HIS A 389 2.88 10.84 14.14
N PRO A 390 4.12 10.94 14.66
CA PRO A 390 4.34 11.34 16.05
C PRO A 390 3.89 12.78 16.36
N HIS A 391 3.72 13.62 15.33
CA HIS A 391 3.15 14.96 15.49
C HIS A 391 1.63 14.94 15.81
N ILE A 392 0.91 13.86 15.47
CA ILE A 392 -0.49 13.64 15.86
C ILE A 392 -0.56 12.74 17.10
N ASN A 393 0.23 11.66 17.11
CA ASN A 393 0.24 10.63 18.14
C ASN A 393 1.66 10.43 18.71
N PRO A 394 2.14 11.32 19.61
CA PRO A 394 3.52 11.29 20.10
C PRO A 394 3.94 9.97 20.76
N THR A 395 3.00 9.27 21.38
CA THR A 395 3.25 8.00 22.09
C THR A 395 3.44 6.82 21.15
N ARG A 396 3.07 6.96 19.86
CA ARG A 396 3.07 5.89 18.85
C ARG A 396 2.23 4.66 19.24
N ILE A 397 1.35 4.79 20.23
CA ILE A 397 0.46 3.71 20.67
C ILE A 397 -0.54 3.42 19.55
N VAL A 398 -0.66 2.14 19.19
CA VAL A 398 -1.63 1.65 18.21
C VAL A 398 -2.89 1.18 18.95
N PRO A 399 -4.06 1.81 18.76
CA PRO A 399 -5.29 1.39 19.41
C PRO A 399 -5.67 -0.05 19.03
N VAL A 400 -6.16 -0.81 20.01
CA VAL A 400 -6.66 -2.18 19.77
C VAL A 400 -7.94 -2.14 18.93
N GLY A 401 -8.81 -1.17 19.20
CA GLY A 401 -10.09 -1.01 18.50
C GLY A 401 -9.99 -0.38 17.11
N PRO A 402 -11.11 -0.32 16.38
CA PRO A 402 -12.38 -0.98 16.71
C PRO A 402 -12.29 -2.50 16.51
N ILE A 403 -13.08 -3.26 17.26
CA ILE A 403 -13.15 -4.73 17.16
C ILE A 403 -14.54 -5.10 16.63
N PRO A 404 -14.64 -5.83 15.51
CA PRO A 404 -13.57 -6.19 14.57
C PRO A 404 -13.12 -4.97 13.73
N ASN A 405 -12.00 -5.12 13.00
CA ASN A 405 -11.54 -4.12 12.02
C ASN A 405 -12.60 -3.91 10.92
N ILE A 406 -13.21 -4.99 10.43
CA ILE A 406 -14.34 -5.00 9.51
C ILE A 406 -15.36 -6.04 9.96
N GLU A 407 -16.63 -5.66 10.02
CA GLU A 407 -17.70 -6.57 10.43
C GLU A 407 -17.98 -7.60 9.33
N PRO A 408 -18.40 -8.82 9.71
CA PRO A 408 -18.80 -9.83 8.73
C PRO A 408 -19.96 -9.33 7.87
N LEU A 409 -20.06 -9.90 6.67
CA LEU A 409 -21.22 -9.71 5.81
C LEU A 409 -22.42 -10.43 6.46
N HIS A 410 -23.36 -9.66 6.99
CA HIS A 410 -24.68 -10.16 7.36
C HIS A 410 -25.66 -9.83 6.24
N GLU A 411 -26.68 -10.67 6.06
CA GLU A 411 -27.78 -10.44 5.12
C GLU A 411 -28.55 -9.14 5.42
#